data_AF-A0A2V9JDY1-F1
#
_entry.id   AF-A0A2V9JDY1-F1
#
_cell.length_a   1.000
_cell.length_b   1.000
_cell.length_c   1.000
_cell.angle_alpha   90.00
_cell.angle_beta   90.00
_cell.angle_gamma   90.00
#
_symmetry.space_group_name_H-M   'P 1'
#
loop_
_entity.id
_entity.type
_entity.pdbx_description
1 polymer ?
#
loop_
_entity_poly.entity_id
_entity_poly.type
_entity_poly.pdbx_seq_one_letter_code
_entity_poly.pdbx_strand_id
1 'polypeptide(L)'
;MTDEQSSGLAGECFFNQMLCLERKRSQRTGNPFVLMLLDVETLARDIDMRAIEKVGSALASATRDTDITGWYKCHSTIGVILTTLNGTSPGTVKSVVLDKVTRALGSRLDPKQVQKIEISFHFFPEEQPGKKNTPSSDDKLYPDLRGSSGALDLFSKRVVDIAGSLIALIILSPLLFVISVLVKLTSRGPVFFKQRRLGKFGKEFTFLKFRSMYVDNDPGIHRTYVQDLIREKITEESGVYKIQNDPRITPLGRFLRRSSLDEIPQFLNVLKGNMSLVGPRPPIPYEFECYDLWHRRRVLEAKPGITGLWQVSSRSRTTFDDMVRLDLRYIRNRSLWLDLKILLKTPLAVLSGDGAY
;
A
#
# COMPACT_ATOMS: atom_id res chain seq x y z
N MET A 1 8.14 19.00 32.69
CA MET A 1 6.77 19.06 32.12
C MET A 1 6.92 19.66 30.75
N THR A 2 6.64 18.91 29.70
CA THR A 2 6.88 19.31 28.30
C THR A 2 5.85 20.36 27.85
N ASP A 3 6.27 21.31 27.02
CA ASP A 3 5.46 22.43 26.47
C ASP A 3 4.16 22.01 25.75
N GLU A 4 3.92 20.72 25.55
CA GLU A 4 2.73 20.18 24.88
C GLU A 4 1.44 20.30 25.72
N GLN A 5 1.52 20.41 27.05
CA GLN A 5 0.33 20.43 27.91
C GLN A 5 -0.35 21.80 28.06
N SER A 6 0.30 22.93 27.70
CA SER A 6 -0.29 24.27 27.92
C SER A 6 -1.30 24.70 26.85
N SER A 7 -1.25 24.10 25.65
CA SER A 7 -2.04 24.54 24.49
C SER A 7 -3.35 23.77 24.25
N GLY A 8 -3.58 22.67 24.97
CA GLY A 8 -4.75 21.79 24.76
C GLY A 8 -4.75 21.02 23.43
N LEU A 9 -3.63 21.06 22.70
CA LEU A 9 -3.44 20.39 21.41
C LEU A 9 -2.74 19.04 21.62
N ALA A 10 -3.20 17.99 20.93
CA ALA A 10 -2.47 16.73 20.93
C ALA A 10 -1.10 16.86 20.21
N GLY A 11 -0.09 16.13 20.67
CA GLY A 11 1.23 16.11 20.05
C GLY A 11 1.23 15.52 18.63
N GLU A 12 2.24 15.86 17.83
CA GLU A 12 2.30 15.53 16.40
C GLU A 12 2.20 14.03 16.12
N CYS A 13 2.89 13.21 16.90
CA CYS A 13 2.89 11.76 16.73
C CYS A 13 1.49 11.16 16.97
N PHE A 14 0.82 11.59 18.05
CA PHE A 14 -0.52 11.11 18.38
C PHE A 14 -1.55 11.54 17.34
N PHE A 15 -1.51 12.82 16.93
CA PHE A 15 -2.43 13.33 15.92
C PHE A 15 -2.28 12.59 14.59
N ASN A 16 -1.04 12.40 14.11
CA ASN A 16 -0.76 11.66 12.88
C ASN A 16 -1.17 10.17 12.97
N GLN A 17 -1.03 9.56 14.14
CA GLN A 17 -1.53 8.21 14.38
C GLN A 17 -3.07 8.16 14.28
N MET A 18 -3.76 9.13 14.86
CA MET A 18 -5.22 9.18 14.80
C MET A 18 -5.76 9.47 13.40
N LEU A 19 -5.12 10.38 12.66
CA LEU A 19 -5.43 10.64 11.25
C LEU A 19 -5.29 9.36 10.41
N CYS A 20 -4.24 8.59 10.65
CA CYS A 20 -4.02 7.31 9.98
C CYS A 20 -5.12 6.29 10.28
N LEU A 21 -5.58 6.21 11.53
CA LEU A 21 -6.66 5.31 11.94
C LEU A 21 -8.00 5.72 11.35
N GLU A 22 -8.38 6.99 11.43
CA GLU A 22 -9.64 7.49 10.88
C GLU A 22 -9.69 7.38 9.35
N ARG A 23 -8.56 7.59 8.66
CA ARG A 23 -8.49 7.34 7.22
C ARG A 23 -8.67 5.88 6.87
N LYS A 24 -8.03 4.96 7.60
CA LYS A 24 -8.22 3.52 7.42
C LYS A 24 -9.66 3.09 7.73
N ARG A 25 -10.28 3.67 8.76
CA ARG A 25 -11.70 3.46 9.11
C ARG A 25 -12.58 3.88 7.95
N SER A 26 -12.44 5.12 7.51
CA SER A 26 -13.24 5.71 6.44
C SER A 26 -13.11 4.95 5.11
N GLN A 27 -11.89 4.55 4.75
CA GLN A 27 -11.66 3.69 3.57
C GLN A 27 -12.31 2.31 3.69
N ARG A 28 -12.37 1.75 4.90
CA ARG A 28 -12.95 0.41 5.15
C ARG A 28 -14.48 0.44 5.23
N THR A 29 -15.06 1.45 5.86
CA THR A 29 -16.50 1.51 6.14
C THR A 29 -17.27 2.38 5.17
N GLY A 30 -16.59 3.19 4.35
CA GLY A 30 -17.20 4.21 3.51
C GLY A 30 -17.69 5.45 4.28
N ASN A 31 -17.62 5.46 5.61
CA ASN A 31 -18.09 6.59 6.41
C ASN A 31 -17.12 7.76 6.29
N PRO A 32 -17.56 8.92 5.81
CA PRO A 32 -16.65 10.01 5.51
C PRO A 32 -16.22 10.76 6.78
N PHE A 33 -15.06 11.40 6.72
CA PHE A 33 -14.58 12.35 7.72
C PHE A 33 -13.85 13.51 7.04
N VAL A 34 -13.63 14.61 7.76
CA VAL A 34 -12.93 15.79 7.24
C VAL A 34 -11.70 16.07 8.08
N LEU A 35 -10.58 16.30 7.42
CA LEU A 35 -9.39 16.89 8.01
C LEU A 35 -9.36 18.38 7.65
N MET A 36 -9.40 19.24 8.65
CA MET A 36 -9.15 20.67 8.50
C MET A 36 -7.72 20.97 8.96
N LEU A 37 -6.94 21.68 8.15
CA LEU A 37 -5.59 22.12 8.49
C LEU A 37 -5.55 23.63 8.58
N LEU A 38 -4.90 24.14 9.62
CA LEU A 38 -4.66 25.55 9.86
C LEU A 38 -3.15 25.78 9.80
N ASP A 39 -2.69 26.50 8.79
CA ASP A 39 -1.30 26.93 8.70
C ASP A 39 -1.11 28.15 9.62
N VAL A 40 -0.22 27.98 10.61
CA VAL A 40 0.14 29.00 11.59
C VAL A 40 1.62 29.31 11.52
N GLU A 41 2.35 28.88 10.49
CA GLU A 41 3.80 29.06 10.38
C GLU A 41 4.20 30.54 10.40
N THR A 42 3.45 31.40 9.71
CA THR A 42 3.62 32.85 9.70
C THR A 42 3.32 33.52 11.04
N LEU A 43 2.47 32.91 11.87
CA LEU A 43 2.14 33.36 13.22
C LEU A 43 3.19 32.89 14.24
N ALA A 44 3.71 31.67 14.07
CA ALA A 44 4.72 31.06 14.93
C ALA A 44 6.12 31.70 14.77
N ARG A 45 6.47 32.17 13.56
CA ARG A 45 7.73 32.88 13.30
C ARG A 45 7.90 34.17 14.10
N ASP A 46 6.79 34.80 14.51
CA ASP A 46 6.80 36.03 15.33
C ASP A 46 7.02 35.73 16.84
N ILE A 47 7.28 34.47 17.24
CA ILE A 47 7.47 33.97 18.63
C ILE A 47 6.29 34.30 19.57
N ASP A 48 5.09 34.55 19.02
CA ASP A 48 3.89 34.78 19.83
C ASP A 48 3.27 33.44 20.27
N MET A 49 3.94 32.74 21.19
CA MET A 49 3.46 31.48 21.79
C MET A 49 2.05 31.63 22.38
N ARG A 50 1.69 32.84 22.85
CA ARG A 50 0.35 33.13 23.37
C ARG A 50 -0.71 33.14 22.27
N ALA A 51 -0.37 33.56 21.06
CA ALA A 51 -1.29 33.49 19.93
C ALA A 51 -1.61 32.02 19.55
N ILE A 52 -0.62 31.12 19.64
CA ILE A 52 -0.83 29.69 19.38
C ILE A 52 -1.75 29.07 20.44
N GLU A 53 -1.56 29.40 21.72
CA GLU A 53 -2.47 28.96 22.80
C GLU A 53 -3.90 29.50 22.61
N LYS A 54 -4.04 30.76 22.17
CA LYS A 54 -5.33 31.34 21.80
C LYS A 54 -5.99 30.60 20.64
N VAL A 55 -5.23 30.19 19.61
CA VAL A 55 -5.72 29.37 18.50
C VAL A 55 -6.18 28.00 19.01
N GLY A 56 -5.36 27.29 19.79
CA GLY A 56 -5.71 25.99 20.35
C GLY A 56 -7.00 26.03 21.19
N SER A 57 -7.11 27.04 22.06
CA SER A 57 -8.29 27.24 22.90
C SER A 57 -9.54 27.69 22.10
N ALA A 58 -9.37 28.45 21.02
CA ALA A 58 -10.46 28.78 20.10
C ALA A 58 -10.98 27.54 19.38
N LEU A 59 -10.07 26.69 18.88
CA LEU A 59 -10.42 25.43 18.23
C LEU A 59 -11.15 24.49 19.18
N ALA A 60 -10.66 24.31 20.41
CA ALA A 60 -11.32 23.50 21.42
C ALA A 60 -12.78 23.93 21.68
N SER A 61 -13.08 25.23 21.60
CA SER A 61 -14.46 25.74 21.73
C SER A 61 -15.32 25.57 20.46
N ALA A 62 -14.68 25.42 19.31
CA ALA A 62 -15.34 25.27 18.01
C ALA A 62 -15.54 23.80 17.61
N THR A 63 -14.80 22.86 18.19
CA THR A 63 -14.85 21.42 17.92
C THR A 63 -15.74 20.68 18.91
N ARG A 64 -16.17 19.46 18.59
CA ARG A 64 -16.86 18.55 19.52
C ARG A 64 -15.85 17.72 20.29
N ASP A 65 -16.28 17.13 21.41
CA ASP A 65 -15.44 16.20 22.20
C ASP A 65 -15.00 14.96 21.40
N THR A 66 -15.76 14.59 20.36
CA THR A 66 -15.44 13.48 19.44
C THR A 66 -14.48 13.86 18.32
N ASP A 67 -14.17 15.14 18.17
CA ASP A 67 -13.24 15.64 17.17
C ASP A 67 -11.84 15.69 17.77
N ILE A 68 -10.83 15.36 16.97
CA ILE A 68 -9.45 15.27 17.46
C ILE A 68 -8.71 16.50 16.96
N THR A 69 -8.16 17.30 17.87
CA THR A 69 -7.37 18.49 17.56
C THR A 69 -5.93 18.30 18.02
N GLY A 70 -4.96 18.62 17.16
CA GLY A 70 -3.55 18.48 17.50
C GLY A 70 -2.60 19.02 16.44
N TRP A 71 -1.31 18.88 16.70
CA TRP A 71 -0.27 19.27 15.75
C TRP A 71 -0.26 18.32 14.56
N TYR A 72 -0.47 18.85 13.36
CA TYR A 72 -0.20 18.10 12.13
C TYR A 72 1.29 18.17 11.78
N LYS A 73 1.88 19.35 11.98
CA LYS A 73 3.32 19.61 11.94
C LYS A 73 3.65 20.56 13.08
N CYS A 74 4.50 20.12 14.00
CA CYS A 74 4.84 20.86 15.21
C CYS A 74 5.26 22.31 14.88
N HIS A 75 4.67 23.29 15.57
CA HIS A 75 4.90 24.73 15.41
C HIS A 75 4.63 25.33 14.01
N SER A 76 3.95 24.60 13.12
CA SER A 76 3.71 25.06 11.74
C SER A 76 2.26 24.85 11.31
N THR A 77 1.66 23.70 11.61
CA THR A 77 0.30 23.40 11.15
C THR A 77 -0.49 22.67 12.23
N ILE A 78 -1.67 23.18 12.56
CA ILE A 78 -2.62 22.55 13.48
C ILE A 78 -3.67 21.82 12.64
N GLY A 79 -4.00 20.59 13.02
CA GLY A 79 -5.02 19.78 12.37
C GLY A 79 -6.21 19.52 13.27
N VAL A 80 -7.39 19.40 12.64
CA VAL A 80 -8.64 19.00 13.29
C VAL A 80 -9.28 17.88 12.46
N ILE A 81 -9.53 16.73 13.10
CA ILE A 81 -10.21 15.57 12.51
C ILE A 81 -11.66 15.59 12.95
N LEU A 82 -12.57 15.82 12.00
CA LEU A 82 -14.01 15.88 12.21
C LEU A 82 -14.63 14.52 11.83
N THR A 83 -14.99 13.72 12.84
CA THR A 83 -15.25 12.27 12.68
C THR A 83 -16.67 11.92 12.24
N THR A 84 -17.61 12.88 12.29
CA THR A 84 -19.03 12.69 11.93
C THR A 84 -19.54 13.76 10.97
N LEU A 85 -19.95 13.35 9.78
CA LEU A 85 -20.69 14.18 8.82
C LEU A 85 -22.13 13.65 8.74
N ASN A 86 -23.10 14.42 9.22
CA ASN A 86 -24.52 14.03 9.25
C ASN A 86 -25.17 14.14 7.85
N GLY A 87 -24.68 13.37 6.87
CA GLY A 87 -25.31 13.24 5.54
C GLY A 87 -25.36 14.54 4.71
N THR A 88 -24.55 15.54 5.04
CA THR A 88 -24.53 16.85 4.37
C THR A 88 -23.49 16.88 3.25
N SER A 89 -23.74 17.61 2.17
CA SER A 89 -22.81 17.74 1.05
C SER A 89 -21.47 18.36 1.50
N PRO A 90 -20.32 17.99 0.89
CA PRO A 90 -18.99 18.50 1.28
C PRO A 90 -18.89 20.03 1.31
N GLY A 91 -19.58 20.71 0.38
CA GLY A 91 -19.60 22.18 0.29
C GLY A 91 -20.27 22.85 1.50
N THR A 92 -21.40 22.31 1.96
CA THR A 92 -22.13 22.86 3.12
C THR A 92 -21.38 22.61 4.42
N VAL A 93 -20.71 21.46 4.56
CA VAL A 93 -19.89 21.17 5.73
C VAL A 93 -18.73 22.16 5.81
N LYS A 94 -18.06 22.43 4.67
CA LYS A 94 -16.95 23.38 4.61
C LYS A 94 -17.38 24.77 5.09
N SER A 95 -18.50 25.30 4.59
CA SER A 95 -18.96 26.64 4.98
C SER A 95 -19.35 26.72 6.46
N VAL A 96 -20.10 25.74 6.96
CA VAL A 96 -20.55 25.73 8.37
C VAL A 96 -19.36 25.63 9.34
N VAL A 97 -18.40 24.74 9.05
CA VAL A 97 -17.22 24.60 9.89
C VAL A 97 -16.33 25.83 9.79
N LEU A 98 -16.12 26.36 8.59
CA LEU A 98 -15.30 27.56 8.38
C LEU A 98 -15.89 28.77 9.12
N ASP A 99 -17.20 28.99 9.06
CA ASP A 99 -17.87 30.08 9.77
C ASP A 99 -17.72 29.93 11.29
N LYS A 100 -17.89 28.71 11.81
CA LYS A 100 -17.76 28.42 13.24
C LYS A 100 -16.33 28.68 13.74
N VAL A 101 -15.34 28.20 13.00
CA VAL A 101 -13.91 28.34 13.33
C VAL A 101 -13.47 29.79 13.20
N THR A 102 -13.84 30.48 12.12
CA THR A 102 -13.49 31.89 11.89
C THR A 102 -14.08 32.78 12.98
N ARG A 103 -15.33 32.52 13.41
CA ARG A 103 -15.96 33.24 14.53
C ARG A 103 -15.23 32.98 15.86
N ALA A 104 -14.87 31.73 16.14
CA ALA A 104 -14.12 31.37 17.34
C ALA A 104 -12.73 32.04 17.37
N LEU A 105 -12.00 32.00 16.25
CA LEU A 105 -10.71 32.67 16.10
C LEU A 105 -10.83 34.18 16.27
N GLY A 106 -11.80 34.82 15.60
CA GLY A 106 -12.02 36.27 15.68
C GLY A 106 -12.42 36.77 17.07
N SER A 107 -12.96 35.91 17.94
CA SER A 107 -13.25 36.26 19.35
C SER A 107 -12.02 36.29 20.26
N ARG A 108 -10.89 35.72 19.85
CA ARG A 108 -9.69 35.56 20.69
C ARG A 108 -8.41 36.17 20.09
N LEU A 109 -8.39 36.41 18.78
CA LEU A 109 -7.24 36.90 18.01
C LEU A 109 -7.55 38.24 17.35
N ASP A 110 -6.51 39.04 17.14
CA ASP A 110 -6.64 40.30 16.40
C ASP A 110 -6.91 40.03 14.91
N PRO A 111 -7.66 40.92 14.21
CA PRO A 111 -7.96 40.74 12.79
C PRO A 111 -6.72 40.55 11.90
N LYS A 112 -5.61 41.19 12.25
CA LYS A 112 -4.32 41.03 11.56
C LYS A 112 -3.69 39.66 11.76
N GLN A 113 -3.91 39.02 12.92
CA GLN A 113 -3.43 37.67 13.20
C GLN A 113 -4.30 36.63 12.49
N VAL A 114 -5.61 36.83 12.44
CA VAL A 114 -6.55 35.93 11.74
C VAL A 114 -6.24 35.87 10.25
N GLN A 115 -5.91 37.00 9.61
CA GLN A 115 -5.52 37.04 8.18
C GLN A 115 -4.22 36.28 7.86
N LYS A 116 -3.37 36.02 8.86
CA LYS A 116 -2.13 35.24 8.67
C LYS A 116 -2.38 33.73 8.66
N ILE A 117 -3.59 33.27 9.04
CA ILE A 117 -3.93 31.85 9.16
C ILE A 117 -4.59 31.38 7.86
N GLU A 118 -3.98 30.42 7.18
CA GLU A 118 -4.58 29.76 6.03
C GLU A 118 -5.31 28.49 6.46
N ILE A 119 -6.55 28.29 6.01
CA ILE A 119 -7.38 27.13 6.38
C ILE A 119 -7.67 26.28 5.13
N SER A 120 -7.25 25.02 5.15
CA SER A 120 -7.57 24.03 4.11
C SER A 120 -8.47 22.90 4.65
N PHE A 121 -9.22 22.26 3.75
CA PHE A 121 -10.13 21.16 4.06
C PHE A 121 -9.86 19.98 3.13
N HIS A 122 -9.74 18.79 3.72
CA HIS A 122 -9.51 17.53 3.01
C HIS A 122 -10.60 16.54 3.41
N PHE A 123 -11.32 16.02 2.42
CA PHE A 123 -12.42 15.09 2.61
C PHE A 123 -11.98 13.66 2.31
N PHE A 124 -12.39 12.73 3.17
CA PHE A 124 -12.09 11.32 3.02
C PHE A 124 -13.38 10.48 3.09
N PRO A 125 -13.49 9.38 2.31
CA PRO A 125 -12.53 8.93 1.31
C PRO A 125 -12.45 9.93 0.13
N GLU A 126 -11.26 10.08 -0.48
CA GLU A 126 -11.09 10.95 -1.64
C GLU A 126 -12.01 10.47 -2.77
N GLU A 127 -12.84 11.35 -3.31
CA GLU A 127 -13.63 11.05 -4.51
C GLU A 127 -12.66 10.71 -5.65
N GLN A 128 -12.88 9.59 -6.35
CA GLN A 128 -12.05 9.21 -7.49
C GLN A 128 -12.04 10.38 -8.49
N PRO A 129 -10.87 10.89 -8.91
CA PRO A 129 -10.85 11.94 -9.91
C PRO A 129 -11.33 11.36 -11.23
N GLY A 130 -12.59 11.61 -11.56
CA GLY A 130 -13.07 11.53 -12.94
C GLY A 130 -12.23 12.51 -13.76
N LYS A 131 -11.34 11.98 -14.60
CA LYS A 131 -10.59 12.69 -15.66
C LYS A 131 -10.37 14.18 -15.39
N LYS A 132 -9.39 14.53 -14.56
CA LYS A 132 -8.67 15.81 -14.68
C LYS A 132 -7.28 15.65 -14.07
N ASN A 133 -6.28 15.96 -14.89
CA ASN A 133 -4.89 16.07 -14.49
C ASN A 133 -4.77 17.19 -13.45
N THR A 134 -4.75 16.84 -12.16
CA THR A 134 -4.25 17.72 -11.10
C THR A 134 -3.17 16.97 -10.32
N PRO A 135 -1.90 17.34 -10.48
CA PRO A 135 -0.82 16.77 -9.69
C PRO A 135 -0.82 17.47 -8.34
N SER A 136 -1.46 16.89 -7.33
CA SER A 136 -1.18 17.20 -5.93
C SER A 136 -1.72 16.08 -5.02
N SER A 137 -1.18 14.87 -5.19
CA SER A 137 -1.03 14.00 -4.03
C SER A 137 -0.08 14.72 -3.08
N ASP A 138 -0.63 15.52 -2.16
CA ASP A 138 0.11 16.08 -1.05
C ASP A 138 0.64 14.90 -0.23
N ASP A 139 1.88 14.49 -0.49
CA ASP A 139 2.59 13.42 0.25
C ASP A 139 2.55 13.63 1.78
N LYS A 140 2.23 14.86 2.21
CA LYS A 140 2.00 15.25 3.60
C LYS A 140 0.75 14.58 4.20
N LEU A 141 -0.34 14.44 3.43
CA LEU A 141 -1.61 13.84 3.89
C LEU A 141 -1.52 12.34 4.19
N TYR A 142 -0.40 11.73 3.82
CA TYR A 142 -0.12 10.31 3.93
C TYR A 142 1.12 10.00 4.78
N PRO A 143 1.15 10.42 6.07
CA PRO A 143 2.33 10.25 6.92
C PRO A 143 2.68 8.77 7.16
N ASP A 144 1.70 7.87 7.06
CA ASP A 144 1.89 6.42 7.16
C ASP A 144 2.47 5.78 5.89
N LEU A 145 2.42 6.44 4.73
CA LEU A 145 3.16 6.01 3.53
C LEU A 145 4.65 6.36 3.64
N ARG A 146 5.03 7.29 4.52
CA ARG A 146 6.44 7.60 4.86
C ARG A 146 7.07 6.58 5.80
N GLY A 147 6.55 5.36 5.84
CA GLY A 147 7.03 4.27 6.69
C GLY A 147 8.56 4.22 6.79
N SER A 148 9.02 4.43 8.02
CA SER A 148 10.40 4.43 8.50
C SER A 148 11.18 3.21 8.03
N SER A 149 11.83 3.31 6.88
CA SER A 149 12.97 2.46 6.57
C SER A 149 14.08 3.39 6.16
N GLY A 150 15.03 3.59 7.07
CA GLY A 150 16.21 4.41 6.81
C GLY A 150 16.88 3.95 5.52
N ALA A 151 17.56 4.88 4.83
CA ALA A 151 18.29 4.57 3.60
C ALA A 151 19.24 3.35 3.77
N LEU A 152 19.78 3.17 4.97
CA LEU A 152 20.62 2.03 5.36
C LEU A 152 19.87 0.68 5.33
N ASP A 153 18.61 0.62 5.77
CA ASP A 153 17.82 -0.62 5.74
C ASP A 153 17.48 -1.01 4.29
N LEU A 154 17.10 -0.03 3.48
CA LEU A 154 16.84 -0.24 2.05
C LEU A 154 18.10 -0.66 1.29
N PHE A 155 19.25 -0.09 1.63
CA PHE A 155 20.54 -0.47 1.04
C PHE A 155 20.94 -1.89 1.44
N SER A 156 20.87 -2.21 2.74
CA SER A 156 21.20 -3.53 3.27
C SER A 156 20.31 -4.61 2.65
N LYS A 157 19.00 -4.34 2.56
CA LYS A 157 18.05 -5.21 1.87
C LYS A 157 18.43 -5.41 0.41
N ARG A 158 18.84 -4.34 -0.28
CA ARG A 158 19.26 -4.44 -1.70
C ARG A 158 20.52 -5.29 -1.87
N VAL A 159 21.48 -5.19 -0.97
CA VAL A 159 22.69 -6.04 -0.98
C VAL A 159 22.31 -7.50 -0.80
N VAL A 160 21.47 -7.81 0.18
CA VAL A 160 20.95 -9.18 0.42
C VAL A 160 20.20 -9.70 -0.81
N ASP A 161 19.35 -8.86 -1.42
CA ASP A 161 18.61 -9.23 -2.63
C ASP A 161 19.53 -9.63 -3.79
N ILE A 162 20.59 -8.85 -4.03
CA ILE A 162 21.55 -9.10 -5.10
C ILE A 162 22.36 -10.36 -4.80
N ALA A 163 22.95 -10.42 -3.60
CA ALA A 163 23.80 -11.54 -3.18
C ALA A 163 23.03 -12.86 -3.21
N GLY A 164 21.84 -12.90 -2.60
CA GLY A 164 21.00 -14.10 -2.57
C GLY A 164 20.52 -14.52 -3.96
N SER A 165 20.15 -13.57 -4.83
CA SER A 165 19.76 -13.90 -6.20
C SER A 165 20.92 -14.42 -7.04
N LEU A 166 22.12 -13.84 -6.87
CA LEU A 166 23.31 -14.28 -7.60
C LEU A 166 23.72 -15.69 -7.19
N ILE A 167 23.77 -15.96 -5.87
CA ILE A 167 24.07 -17.30 -5.32
C ILE A 167 23.03 -18.31 -5.83
N ALA A 168 21.74 -17.98 -5.76
CA ALA A 168 20.68 -18.86 -6.23
C ALA A 168 20.80 -19.16 -7.73
N LEU A 169 21.09 -18.16 -8.57
CA LEU A 169 21.26 -18.35 -10.01
C LEU A 169 22.48 -19.20 -10.34
N ILE A 170 23.60 -19.05 -9.63
CA ILE A 170 24.80 -19.86 -9.84
C ILE A 170 24.51 -21.32 -9.47
N ILE A 171 23.98 -21.56 -8.28
CA ILE A 171 23.70 -22.92 -7.77
C ILE A 171 22.62 -23.61 -8.62
N LEU A 172 21.58 -22.88 -9.03
CA LEU A 172 20.48 -23.42 -9.82
C LEU A 172 20.75 -23.38 -11.33
N SER A 173 21.90 -22.87 -11.79
CA SER A 173 22.19 -22.76 -13.23
C SER A 173 22.11 -24.10 -14.00
N PRO A 174 22.57 -25.25 -13.48
CA PRO A 174 22.43 -26.52 -14.19
C PRO A 174 20.96 -26.93 -14.32
N LEU A 175 20.17 -26.71 -13.27
CA LEU A 175 18.73 -26.98 -13.26
C LEU A 175 17.98 -26.06 -14.24
N LEU A 176 18.32 -24.77 -14.27
CA LEU A 176 17.76 -23.81 -15.24
C LEU A 176 18.01 -24.26 -16.68
N PHE A 177 19.21 -24.76 -16.97
CA PHE A 177 19.55 -25.28 -18.29
C PHE A 177 18.70 -26.51 -18.66
N VAL A 178 18.61 -27.50 -17.75
CA VAL A 178 17.79 -28.70 -17.96
C VAL A 178 16.32 -28.34 -18.19
N ILE A 179 15.74 -27.47 -17.35
CA ILE A 179 14.35 -27.02 -17.52
C ILE A 179 14.18 -26.30 -18.86
N SER A 180 15.14 -25.47 -19.26
CA SER A 180 15.10 -24.76 -20.55
C SER A 180 15.03 -25.72 -21.74
N VAL A 181 15.86 -26.77 -21.71
CA VAL A 181 15.86 -27.83 -22.75
C VAL A 181 14.54 -28.58 -22.74
N LEU A 182 14.08 -29.04 -21.57
CA LEU A 182 12.81 -29.77 -21.45
C LEU A 182 11.63 -28.95 -21.98
N VAL A 183 11.51 -27.67 -21.60
CA VAL A 183 10.45 -26.78 -22.08
C VAL A 183 10.47 -26.62 -23.60
N LYS A 184 11.67 -26.62 -24.21
CA LYS A 184 11.85 -26.50 -25.66
C LYS A 184 11.50 -27.79 -26.40
N LEU A 185 11.82 -28.95 -25.82
CA LEU A 185 11.54 -30.27 -26.39
C LEU A 185 10.07 -30.67 -26.25
N THR A 186 9.40 -30.30 -25.16
CA THR A 186 8.01 -30.73 -24.90
C THR A 186 6.95 -29.83 -25.53
N SER A 187 7.29 -28.60 -25.94
CA SER A 187 6.31 -27.66 -26.49
C SER A 187 6.96 -26.62 -27.43
N ARG A 188 6.32 -26.28 -28.55
CA ARG A 188 6.83 -25.29 -29.52
C ARG A 188 6.79 -23.88 -28.95
N GLY A 189 7.79 -23.04 -29.26
CA GLY A 189 7.87 -21.60 -28.90
C GLY A 189 9.02 -21.22 -27.94
N PRO A 190 8.94 -20.06 -27.24
CA PRO A 190 10.00 -19.57 -26.37
C PRO A 190 10.06 -20.27 -25.01
N VAL A 191 11.27 -20.40 -24.45
CA VAL A 191 11.50 -21.00 -23.12
C VAL A 191 10.89 -20.15 -22.01
N PHE A 192 11.09 -18.84 -22.08
CA PHE A 192 10.59 -17.90 -21.08
C PHE A 192 9.24 -17.31 -21.48
N PHE A 193 8.29 -17.35 -20.56
CA PHE A 193 7.10 -16.54 -20.59
C PHE A 193 7.41 -15.15 -20.02
N LYS A 194 6.94 -14.11 -20.72
CA LYS A 194 7.14 -12.71 -20.38
C LYS A 194 5.78 -12.05 -20.17
N GLN A 195 5.57 -11.42 -19.02
CA GLN A 195 4.32 -10.72 -18.70
C GLN A 195 4.60 -9.31 -18.18
N ARG A 196 3.79 -8.32 -18.58
CA ARG A 196 3.84 -6.98 -17.96
C ARG A 196 3.18 -7.04 -16.58
N ARG A 197 3.91 -6.57 -15.57
CA ARG A 197 3.46 -6.50 -14.17
C ARG A 197 3.81 -5.13 -13.60
N LEU A 198 3.11 -4.72 -12.55
CA LEU A 198 3.38 -3.47 -11.84
C LEU A 198 4.37 -3.70 -10.70
N GLY A 199 5.43 -2.88 -10.69
CA GLY A 199 6.41 -2.79 -9.62
C GLY A 199 6.09 -1.69 -8.63
N LYS A 200 7.09 -1.28 -7.84
CA LYS A 200 6.92 -0.18 -6.87
C LYS A 200 6.46 1.09 -7.58
N PHE A 201 5.51 1.80 -6.99
CA PHE A 201 4.91 3.03 -7.53
C PHE A 201 4.17 2.81 -8.87
N GLY A 202 3.75 1.58 -9.16
CA GLY A 202 3.04 1.26 -10.41
C GLY A 202 3.95 1.22 -11.64
N LYS A 203 5.27 1.29 -11.49
CA LYS A 203 6.18 1.21 -12.64
C LYS A 203 6.12 -0.17 -13.28
N GLU A 204 5.78 -0.22 -14.57
CA GLU A 204 5.74 -1.49 -15.29
C GLU A 204 7.13 -2.13 -15.46
N PHE A 205 7.16 -3.45 -15.35
CA PHE A 205 8.34 -4.24 -15.70
C PHE A 205 7.96 -5.56 -16.36
N THR A 206 8.93 -6.17 -17.06
CA THR A 206 8.77 -7.50 -17.65
C THR A 206 9.06 -8.57 -16.61
N PHE A 207 8.03 -9.25 -16.17
CA PHE A 207 8.08 -10.38 -15.26
C PHE A 207 8.40 -11.67 -16.03
N LEU A 208 9.40 -12.42 -15.56
CA LEU A 208 9.93 -13.61 -16.22
C LEU A 208 9.51 -14.89 -15.50
N LYS A 209 9.10 -15.88 -16.28
CA LYS A 209 8.86 -17.25 -15.81
C LYS A 209 9.30 -18.26 -16.85
N PHE A 210 9.52 -19.51 -16.46
CA PHE A 210 9.49 -20.58 -17.46
C PHE A 210 8.07 -20.71 -18.00
N ARG A 211 7.98 -20.98 -19.29
CA ARG A 211 6.70 -21.23 -19.93
C ARG A 211 6.14 -22.57 -19.44
N SER A 212 5.02 -22.51 -18.74
CA SER A 212 4.25 -23.67 -18.30
C SER A 212 2.99 -23.94 -19.13
N MET A 213 2.58 -22.98 -19.97
CA MET A 213 1.36 -23.05 -20.79
C MET A 213 1.71 -23.15 -22.28
N TYR A 214 0.78 -23.64 -23.10
CA TYR A 214 0.91 -23.59 -24.57
C TYR A 214 1.01 -22.14 -25.06
N VAL A 215 1.49 -21.93 -26.29
CA VAL A 215 1.53 -20.61 -26.93
C VAL A 215 0.13 -20.28 -27.47
N ASP A 216 -0.17 -18.99 -27.65
CA ASP A 216 -1.45 -18.49 -28.22
C ASP A 216 -2.70 -18.85 -27.41
N ASN A 217 -2.56 -18.82 -26.08
CA ASN A 217 -3.66 -19.01 -25.15
C ASN A 217 -4.44 -17.71 -24.91
N ASP A 218 -5.76 -17.80 -24.82
CA ASP A 218 -6.63 -16.66 -24.50
C ASP A 218 -6.40 -16.17 -23.05
N PRO A 219 -5.96 -14.92 -22.82
CA PRO A 219 -5.84 -14.34 -21.49
C PRO A 219 -7.19 -13.97 -20.84
N GLY A 220 -8.29 -13.93 -21.61
CA GLY A 220 -9.63 -13.54 -21.17
C GLY A 220 -10.14 -14.34 -19.97
N ILE A 221 -9.95 -15.65 -19.99
CA ILE A 221 -10.33 -16.56 -18.89
C ILE A 221 -9.69 -16.13 -17.56
N HIS A 222 -8.41 -15.75 -17.57
CA HIS A 222 -7.72 -15.30 -16.36
C HIS A 222 -8.22 -13.92 -15.92
N ARG A 223 -8.51 -13.03 -16.88
CA ARG A 223 -9.02 -11.69 -16.58
C ARG A 223 -10.37 -11.75 -15.88
N THR A 224 -11.33 -12.50 -16.41
CA THR A 224 -12.67 -12.65 -15.82
C THR A 224 -12.58 -13.25 -14.43
N TYR A 225 -11.84 -14.35 -14.29
CA TYR A 225 -11.65 -15.02 -13.01
C TYR A 225 -11.07 -14.10 -11.92
N VAL A 226 -10.03 -13.32 -12.23
CA VAL A 226 -9.43 -12.42 -11.24
C VAL A 226 -10.33 -11.23 -10.93
N GLN A 227 -11.09 -10.72 -11.91
CA GLN A 227 -12.07 -9.66 -11.66
C GLN A 227 -13.15 -10.13 -10.69
N ASP A 228 -13.66 -11.35 -10.85
CA ASP A 228 -14.67 -11.93 -9.96
C ASP A 228 -14.10 -12.21 -8.57
N LEU A 229 -12.84 -12.63 -8.48
CA LEU A 229 -12.15 -12.85 -7.20
C LEU A 229 -11.92 -11.54 -6.43
N ILE A 230 -11.49 -10.47 -7.11
CA ILE A 230 -11.26 -9.17 -6.49
C ILE A 230 -12.59 -8.52 -6.05
N ARG A 231 -13.67 -8.73 -6.83
CA ARG A 231 -15.00 -8.22 -6.51
C ARG A 231 -15.79 -9.10 -5.54
N GLU A 232 -15.14 -10.11 -4.94
CA GLU A 232 -15.74 -11.05 -3.99
C GLU A 232 -16.98 -11.79 -4.53
N LYS A 233 -17.13 -11.92 -5.86
CA LYS A 233 -18.23 -12.68 -6.49
C LYS A 233 -18.03 -14.20 -6.44
N ILE A 234 -16.82 -14.63 -6.08
CA ILE A 234 -16.45 -16.03 -5.93
C ILE A 234 -16.51 -16.36 -4.42
N THR A 235 -17.59 -17.00 -4.00
CA THR A 235 -17.83 -17.45 -2.62
C THR A 235 -16.99 -18.67 -2.23
N GLU A 236 -16.90 -18.88 -0.90
CA GLU A 236 -16.00 -19.74 -0.13
C GLU A 236 -15.80 -21.19 -0.64
N GLU A 237 -16.72 -21.75 -1.41
CA GLU A 237 -16.63 -23.15 -1.90
C GLU A 237 -15.48 -23.38 -2.90
N SER A 238 -14.95 -22.32 -3.52
CA SER A 238 -13.86 -22.45 -4.50
C SER A 238 -12.55 -21.80 -4.06
N GLY A 239 -12.44 -21.34 -2.80
CA GLY A 239 -11.38 -20.52 -2.16
C GLY A 239 -9.93 -20.88 -2.49
N VAL A 240 -9.56 -20.73 -3.76
CA VAL A 240 -8.28 -21.06 -4.37
C VAL A 240 -8.01 -19.92 -5.32
N TYR A 241 -6.94 -19.14 -5.13
CA TYR A 241 -6.50 -18.03 -6.01
C TYR A 241 -6.09 -18.46 -7.44
N LYS A 242 -6.34 -19.72 -7.83
CA LYS A 242 -5.90 -20.31 -9.11
C LYS A 242 -7.05 -21.11 -9.72
N ILE A 243 -7.16 -21.05 -11.05
CA ILE A 243 -8.03 -21.91 -11.85
C ILE A 243 -7.54 -23.36 -11.71
N GLN A 244 -8.40 -24.25 -11.21
CA GLN A 244 -8.11 -25.68 -11.11
C GLN A 244 -8.21 -26.36 -12.48
N ASN A 245 -7.33 -27.32 -12.78
CA ASN A 245 -7.34 -28.12 -14.01
C ASN A 245 -7.37 -27.31 -15.32
N ASP A 246 -6.59 -26.23 -15.38
CA ASP A 246 -6.54 -25.38 -16.58
C ASP A 246 -5.95 -26.15 -17.79
N PRO A 247 -6.74 -26.36 -18.87
CA PRO A 247 -6.32 -27.14 -20.04
C PRO A 247 -5.19 -26.47 -20.83
N ARG A 248 -4.92 -25.18 -20.58
CA ARG A 248 -3.85 -24.41 -21.22
C ARG A 248 -2.46 -24.80 -20.72
N ILE A 249 -2.36 -25.53 -19.61
CA ILE A 249 -1.10 -25.95 -18.97
C ILE A 249 -0.56 -27.21 -19.65
N THR A 250 0.74 -27.19 -20.00
CA THR A 250 1.45 -28.38 -20.52
C THR A 250 1.70 -29.41 -19.41
N PRO A 251 1.87 -30.72 -19.73
CA PRO A 251 2.18 -31.72 -18.70
C PRO A 251 3.43 -31.38 -17.86
N LEU A 252 4.51 -30.96 -18.53
CA LEU A 252 5.72 -30.45 -17.86
C LEU A 252 5.41 -29.19 -17.04
N GLY A 253 4.61 -28.28 -17.59
CA GLY A 253 4.19 -27.06 -16.92
C GLY A 253 3.43 -27.29 -15.63
N ARG A 254 2.62 -28.36 -15.54
CA ARG A 254 1.94 -28.75 -14.30
C ARG A 254 2.95 -29.09 -13.20
N PHE A 255 4.01 -29.83 -13.54
CA PHE A 255 5.11 -30.11 -12.62
C PHE A 255 5.86 -28.83 -12.21
N LEU A 256 6.20 -27.96 -13.17
CA LEU A 256 6.91 -26.70 -12.90
C LEU A 256 6.12 -25.77 -11.97
N ARG A 257 4.80 -25.66 -12.16
CA ARG A 257 3.91 -24.84 -11.32
C ARG A 257 3.75 -25.41 -9.91
N ARG A 258 3.64 -26.74 -9.78
CA ARG A 258 3.52 -27.41 -8.48
C ARG A 258 4.79 -27.24 -7.64
N SER A 259 5.94 -27.42 -8.27
CA SER A 259 7.26 -27.26 -7.65
C SER A 259 7.73 -25.79 -7.56
N SER A 260 6.95 -24.83 -8.09
CA SER A 260 7.32 -23.41 -8.20
C SER A 260 8.64 -23.16 -8.95
N LEU A 261 9.14 -24.15 -9.71
CA LEU A 261 10.34 -24.04 -10.52
C LEU A 261 10.15 -23.09 -11.70
N ASP A 262 8.89 -22.83 -12.11
CA ASP A 262 8.58 -21.85 -13.15
C ASP A 262 8.97 -20.42 -12.76
N GLU A 263 9.15 -20.16 -11.46
CA GLU A 263 9.42 -18.83 -10.91
C GLU A 263 10.91 -18.49 -10.78
N ILE A 264 11.82 -19.45 -10.94
CA ILE A 264 13.27 -19.22 -10.78
C ILE A 264 13.81 -18.11 -11.71
N PRO A 265 13.34 -17.93 -12.97
CA PRO A 265 13.79 -16.81 -13.80
C PRO A 265 13.56 -15.41 -13.19
N GLN A 266 12.69 -15.29 -12.18
CA GLN A 266 12.47 -14.02 -11.46
C GLN A 266 13.68 -13.56 -10.65
N PHE A 267 14.65 -14.42 -10.33
CA PHE A 267 15.93 -13.96 -9.73
C PHE A 267 16.65 -12.96 -10.64
N LEU A 268 16.49 -13.07 -11.97
CA LEU A 268 16.99 -12.06 -12.91
C LEU A 268 16.26 -10.71 -12.77
N ASN A 269 14.96 -10.73 -12.42
CA ASN A 269 14.20 -9.52 -12.13
C ASN A 269 14.68 -8.84 -10.84
N VAL A 270 15.09 -9.63 -9.85
CA VAL A 270 15.69 -9.11 -8.62
C VAL A 270 17.05 -8.47 -8.92
N LEU A 271 17.92 -9.14 -9.69
CA LEU A 271 19.21 -8.54 -10.09
C LEU A 271 19.02 -7.21 -10.84
N LYS A 272 18.05 -7.13 -11.76
CA LYS A 272 17.68 -5.88 -12.47
C LYS A 272 17.10 -4.77 -11.59
N GLY A 273 16.73 -5.09 -10.35
CA GLY A 273 16.20 -4.11 -9.37
C GLY A 273 14.70 -3.85 -9.46
N ASN A 274 14.00 -4.58 -10.34
CA ASN A 274 12.55 -4.50 -10.51
C ASN A 274 11.80 -5.21 -9.36
N MET A 275 12.41 -6.26 -8.80
CA MET A 275 11.88 -7.05 -7.69
C MET A 275 12.88 -7.14 -6.55
N SER A 276 12.41 -7.66 -5.42
CA SER A 276 13.15 -8.05 -4.21
C SER A 276 13.02 -9.57 -4.02
N LEU A 277 13.87 -10.20 -3.21
CA LEU A 277 13.69 -11.61 -2.85
C LEU A 277 12.38 -11.80 -2.09
N VAL A 278 12.13 -10.92 -1.11
CA VAL A 278 10.92 -10.92 -0.27
C VAL A 278 10.13 -9.63 -0.47
N GLY A 279 8.82 -9.75 -0.72
CA GLY A 279 7.92 -8.64 -0.99
C GLY A 279 6.51 -9.10 -1.42
N PRO A 280 5.56 -8.16 -1.57
CA PRO A 280 4.23 -8.47 -2.08
C PRO A 280 4.28 -9.06 -3.50
N ARG A 281 3.30 -9.89 -3.87
CA ARG A 281 3.18 -10.38 -5.25
C ARG A 281 2.92 -9.20 -6.21
N PRO A 282 3.62 -9.11 -7.36
CA PRO A 282 3.39 -8.06 -8.35
C PRO A 282 2.06 -8.28 -9.10
N PRO A 283 1.16 -7.28 -9.15
CA PRO A 283 -0.10 -7.43 -9.87
C PRO A 283 0.04 -7.23 -11.37
N ILE A 284 -0.92 -7.76 -12.12
CA ILE A 284 -1.10 -7.45 -13.56
C ILE A 284 -1.84 -6.10 -13.67
N PRO A 285 -1.58 -5.28 -14.71
CA PRO A 285 -2.25 -3.98 -14.86
C PRO A 285 -3.79 -4.05 -14.72
N TYR A 286 -4.46 -5.00 -15.36
CA TYR A 286 -5.92 -5.14 -15.26
C TYR A 286 -6.41 -5.63 -13.88
N GLU A 287 -5.57 -6.27 -13.07
CA GLU A 287 -5.92 -6.62 -11.69
C GLU A 287 -5.94 -5.33 -10.86
N PHE A 288 -4.92 -4.49 -11.05
CA PHE A 288 -4.78 -3.22 -10.35
C PHE A 288 -5.90 -2.22 -10.67
N GLU A 289 -6.45 -2.26 -11.87
CA GLU A 289 -7.66 -1.47 -12.23
C GLU A 289 -8.85 -1.78 -11.32
N CYS A 290 -8.93 -3.01 -10.78
CA CYS A 290 -10.01 -3.45 -9.91
C CYS A 290 -9.70 -3.26 -8.42
N TYR A 291 -8.52 -2.73 -8.06
CA TYR A 291 -8.10 -2.59 -6.67
C TYR A 291 -8.79 -1.42 -5.98
N ASP A 292 -9.27 -1.69 -4.77
CA ASP A 292 -9.66 -0.64 -3.83
C ASP A 292 -8.46 0.22 -3.46
N LEU A 293 -8.73 1.46 -3.01
CA LEU A 293 -7.70 2.42 -2.62
C LEU A 293 -6.71 1.83 -1.60
N TRP A 294 -7.21 1.04 -0.64
CA TRP A 294 -6.37 0.43 0.38
C TRP A 294 -5.57 -0.77 -0.17
N HIS A 295 -6.05 -1.49 -1.19
CA HIS A 295 -5.28 -2.56 -1.84
C HIS A 295 -4.05 -1.99 -2.56
N ARG A 296 -4.17 -0.82 -3.20
CA ARG A 296 -3.08 -0.18 -3.96
C ARG A 296 -1.84 0.11 -3.12
N ARG A 297 -1.99 0.25 -1.80
CA ARG A 297 -0.88 0.45 -0.85
C ARG A 297 0.23 -0.58 -1.01
N ARG A 298 -0.11 -1.86 -1.31
CA ARG A 298 0.89 -2.93 -1.53
C ARG A 298 1.85 -2.66 -2.68
N VAL A 299 1.43 -1.88 -3.68
CA VAL A 299 2.19 -1.51 -4.88
C VAL A 299 2.99 -0.22 -4.65
N LEU A 300 2.44 0.70 -3.85
CA LEU A 300 3.07 2.00 -3.59
C LEU A 300 4.18 1.89 -2.54
N GLU A 301 3.98 1.11 -1.48
CA GLU A 301 4.84 1.13 -0.31
C GLU A 301 6.07 0.21 -0.42
N ALA A 302 6.00 -0.87 -1.21
CA ALA A 302 7.07 -1.86 -1.30
C ALA A 302 7.37 -2.33 -2.72
N LYS A 303 8.63 -2.74 -2.93
CA LYS A 303 9.01 -3.48 -4.14
C LYS A 303 8.38 -4.88 -4.08
N PRO A 304 7.87 -5.39 -5.21
CA PRO A 304 7.35 -6.74 -5.26
C PRO A 304 8.42 -7.79 -5.01
N GLY A 305 8.02 -8.93 -4.47
CA GLY A 305 8.89 -10.06 -4.10
C GLY A 305 8.72 -11.27 -5.02
N ILE A 306 9.75 -12.14 -5.05
CA ILE A 306 9.60 -13.51 -5.55
C ILE A 306 8.72 -14.30 -4.56
N THR A 307 9.04 -14.18 -3.26
CA THR A 307 8.26 -14.72 -2.16
C THR A 307 7.78 -13.60 -1.24
N GLY A 308 6.88 -13.92 -0.30
CA GLY A 308 6.22 -12.94 0.55
C GLY A 308 5.46 -13.61 1.68
N LEU A 309 5.06 -12.82 2.67
CA LEU A 309 4.42 -13.33 3.88
C LEU A 309 3.15 -14.12 3.58
N TRP A 310 2.30 -13.61 2.69
CA TRP A 310 1.12 -14.34 2.24
C TRP A 310 1.45 -15.69 1.58
N GLN A 311 2.49 -15.72 0.73
CA GLN A 311 2.90 -16.94 0.01
C GLN A 311 3.39 -18.06 0.94
N VAL A 312 3.88 -17.72 2.14
CA VAL A 312 4.33 -18.72 3.13
C VAL A 312 3.32 -18.98 4.25
N SER A 313 2.38 -18.07 4.49
CA SER A 313 1.42 -18.19 5.60
C SER A 313 0.11 -18.86 5.21
N SER A 314 -0.43 -18.58 4.03
CA SER A 314 -1.84 -18.88 3.74
C SER A 314 -2.13 -19.35 2.32
N ARG A 315 -1.19 -19.17 1.37
CA ARG A 315 -1.32 -19.54 -0.05
C ARG A 315 -2.73 -19.32 -0.61
N SER A 316 -3.38 -20.40 -1.09
CA SER A 316 -4.58 -20.31 -1.92
C SER A 316 -5.89 -20.20 -1.13
N ARG A 317 -5.90 -20.53 0.18
CA ARG A 317 -7.12 -20.62 1.01
C ARG A 317 -7.47 -19.32 1.72
N THR A 318 -7.37 -18.20 1.01
CA THR A 318 -7.72 -16.88 1.58
C THR A 318 -8.42 -16.03 0.57
N THR A 319 -9.26 -15.12 1.07
CA THR A 319 -9.83 -14.03 0.27
C THR A 319 -8.72 -13.13 -0.29
N PHE A 320 -9.03 -12.38 -1.34
CA PHE A 320 -8.11 -11.38 -1.88
C PHE A 320 -7.77 -10.32 -0.81
N ASP A 321 -8.76 -9.93 -0.01
CA ASP A 321 -8.60 -9.03 1.11
C ASP A 321 -7.59 -9.51 2.15
N ASP A 322 -7.68 -10.77 2.58
CA ASP A 322 -6.76 -11.34 3.56
C ASP A 322 -5.33 -11.46 3.01
N MET A 323 -5.20 -11.77 1.72
CA MET A 323 -3.91 -11.72 1.02
C MET A 323 -3.31 -10.31 1.13
N VAL A 324 -4.07 -9.28 0.79
CA VAL A 324 -3.59 -7.90 0.85
C VAL A 324 -3.25 -7.52 2.30
N ARG A 325 -4.05 -7.93 3.29
CA ARG A 325 -3.76 -7.68 4.71
C ARG A 325 -2.43 -8.29 5.14
N LEU A 326 -2.11 -9.50 4.69
CA LEU A 326 -0.81 -10.14 4.94
C LEU A 326 0.34 -9.38 4.26
N ASP A 327 0.16 -8.92 3.03
CA ASP A 327 1.15 -8.11 2.33
C ASP A 327 1.39 -6.76 3.04
N LEU A 328 0.34 -6.07 3.47
CA LEU A 328 0.45 -4.82 4.25
C LEU A 328 1.05 -5.06 5.65
N ARG A 329 0.80 -6.23 6.26
CA ARG A 329 1.46 -6.62 7.51
C ARG A 329 2.95 -6.82 7.32
N TYR A 330 3.37 -7.44 6.23
CA TYR A 330 4.78 -7.57 5.88
C TYR A 330 5.43 -6.19 5.68
N ILE A 331 4.78 -5.29 4.94
CA ILE A 331 5.31 -3.95 4.67
C ILE A 331 5.53 -3.17 5.97
N ARG A 332 4.58 -3.22 6.90
CA ARG A 332 4.67 -2.52 8.20
C ARG A 332 5.77 -3.06 9.11
N ASN A 333 6.00 -4.37 9.09
CA ASN A 333 6.93 -5.04 10.00
C ASN A 333 8.21 -5.49 9.30
N ARG A 334 8.54 -4.90 8.15
CA ARG A 334 9.66 -5.31 7.32
C ARG A 334 10.96 -5.19 8.12
N SER A 335 11.72 -6.28 8.13
CA SER A 335 13.06 -6.35 8.71
C SER A 335 13.83 -7.47 8.02
N LEU A 336 15.16 -7.39 8.00
CA LEU A 336 16.00 -8.47 7.46
C LEU A 336 15.76 -9.82 8.13
N TRP A 337 15.43 -9.81 9.42
CA TRP A 337 15.08 -11.01 10.17
C TRP A 337 13.74 -11.62 9.71
N LEU A 338 12.73 -10.78 9.45
CA LEU A 338 11.47 -11.25 8.88
C LEU A 338 11.69 -11.80 7.47
N ASP A 339 12.52 -11.15 6.65
CA ASP A 339 12.88 -11.64 5.31
C ASP A 339 13.52 -13.02 5.37
N LEU A 340 14.52 -13.21 6.25
CA LEU A 340 15.18 -14.49 6.45
C LEU A 340 14.18 -15.58 6.88
N LYS A 341 13.28 -15.26 7.83
CA LYS A 341 12.21 -16.17 8.25
C LYS A 341 11.31 -16.58 7.08
N ILE A 342 10.93 -15.63 6.23
CA ILE A 342 10.10 -15.91 5.06
C ILE A 342 10.87 -16.80 4.08
N LEU A 343 12.12 -16.46 3.74
CA LEU A 343 12.96 -17.23 2.83
C LEU A 343 13.18 -18.67 3.29
N LEU A 344 13.39 -18.90 4.59
CA LEU A 344 13.54 -20.25 5.14
C LEU A 344 12.23 -21.04 5.14
N LYS A 345 11.08 -20.36 5.24
CA LYS A 345 9.76 -20.99 5.14
C LYS A 345 9.36 -21.30 3.70
N THR A 346 9.91 -20.59 2.71
CA THR A 346 9.53 -20.76 1.30
C THR A 346 9.74 -22.18 0.77
N PRO A 347 10.89 -22.86 0.96
CA PRO A 347 11.08 -24.24 0.50
C PRO A 347 10.07 -25.21 1.12
N LEU A 348 9.82 -25.10 2.42
CA LEU A 348 8.86 -25.94 3.13
C LEU A 348 7.44 -25.73 2.59
N ALA A 349 7.04 -24.48 2.37
CA ALA A 349 5.75 -24.15 1.80
C ALA A 349 5.60 -24.62 0.33
N VAL A 350 6.70 -24.68 -0.42
CA VAL A 350 6.71 -25.21 -1.80
C VAL A 350 6.60 -26.74 -1.79
N LEU A 351 7.32 -27.42 -0.90
CA LEU A 351 7.35 -28.88 -0.81
C LEU A 351 6.07 -29.49 -0.23
N SER A 352 5.39 -28.80 0.70
CA SER A 352 4.16 -29.30 1.32
C SER A 352 2.98 -29.42 0.35
N GLY A 353 3.05 -28.82 -0.85
CA GLY A 353 2.01 -28.95 -1.88
C GLY A 353 0.68 -28.24 -1.56
N ASP A 354 0.53 -27.64 -0.37
CA ASP A 354 -0.67 -26.91 0.03
C ASP A 354 -0.96 -25.77 -0.96
N GLY A 355 -2.08 -25.89 -1.70
CA GLY A 355 -2.50 -24.92 -2.71
C GLY A 355 -1.87 -25.07 -4.10
N ALA A 356 -1.24 -26.21 -4.39
CA ALA A 356 -0.77 -26.56 -5.72
C ALA A 356 -1.82 -27.39 -6.49
N TYR A 357 -2.77 -26.69 -7.13
CA TYR A 357 -3.69 -27.27 -8.12
C TYR A 357 -3.31 -26.83 -9.53
#